data_AF-A0A535EEM7-F1
#
_entry.id   AF-A0A535EEM7-F1
#
_cell.length_a   1.000
_cell.length_b   1.000
_cell.length_c   1.000
_cell.angle_alpha   90.00
_cell.angle_beta   90.00
_cell.angle_gamma   90.00
#
_symmetry.space_group_name_H-M   'P 1'
#
loop_
_entity.id
_entity.type
_entity.pdbx_description
1 polymer ?
#
loop_
_entity_poly.entity_id
_entity_poly.type
_entity_poly.pdbx_seq_one_letter_code
_entity_poly.pdbx_strand_id
1 'polypeptide(L)'
;MLGGRFQLAGDGEPVPATHVFTIRVEGKLEMRYLDFRDMGRIYWVEDPAKDVPGLAELGPEADTVTEMGIEAFRKRLRRFRDELKDLLRNQEFLAGIGNAYSDEILFEARLLPLR
;
A
#
# COMPACT_ATOMS: atom_id res chain seq x y z
N MET A 1 3.44 1.56 -5.99
CA MET A 1 4.91 1.56 -5.89
C MET A 1 5.41 0.16 -6.28
N LEU A 2 6.43 0.03 -7.13
CA LEU A 2 6.89 -1.29 -7.65
C LEU A 2 8.38 -1.57 -7.39
N GLY A 3 9.12 -0.64 -6.81
CA GLY A 3 10.56 -0.80 -6.59
C GLY A 3 11.14 -0.03 -5.40
N GLY A 4 10.29 0.70 -4.67
CA GLY A 4 10.68 1.45 -3.49
C GLY A 4 11.02 0.52 -2.32
N ARG A 5 12.15 0.77 -1.67
CA ARG A 5 12.53 0.10 -0.42
C ARG A 5 13.32 1.03 0.48
N PHE A 6 13.22 0.80 1.78
CA PHE A 6 14.09 1.44 2.76
C PHE A 6 15.29 0.53 3.07
N GLN A 7 16.47 1.14 3.19
CA GLN A 7 17.70 0.50 3.62
C GLN A 7 18.27 1.28 4.82
N LEU A 8 18.59 0.57 5.90
CA LEU A 8 19.42 1.11 6.97
C LEU A 8 20.89 0.87 6.61
N ALA A 9 21.72 1.89 6.80
CA ALA A 9 23.16 1.83 6.53
C ALA A 9 23.94 2.66 7.56
N GLY A 10 25.18 2.25 7.83
CA GLY A 10 26.15 3.01 8.62
C GLY A 10 26.93 4.04 7.80
N ASP A 11 27.73 4.83 8.51
CA ASP A 11 28.64 5.79 7.89
C ASP A 11 29.70 5.10 7.01
N GLY A 12 29.99 5.68 5.85
CA GLY A 12 30.96 5.15 4.88
C GLY A 12 30.49 3.97 4.02
N GLU A 13 29.29 3.43 4.24
CA GLU A 13 28.77 2.37 3.37
C GLU A 13 28.44 2.90 1.95
N PRO A 14 28.81 2.17 0.87
CA PRO A 14 28.53 2.60 -0.50
C PRO A 14 27.06 2.92 -0.74
N VAL A 15 26.79 4.03 -1.43
CA VAL A 15 25.42 4.44 -1.79
C VAL A 15 25.00 3.70 -3.07
N PRO A 16 23.89 2.93 -3.06
CA PRO A 16 23.42 2.24 -4.26
C PRO A 16 23.00 3.23 -5.37
N ALA A 17 23.16 2.83 -6.63
CA ALA A 17 22.76 3.64 -7.78
C ALA A 17 21.27 3.98 -7.82
N THR A 18 20.44 3.18 -7.14
CA THR A 18 18.98 3.38 -7.04
C THR A 18 18.59 4.29 -5.88
N HIS A 19 19.55 5.02 -5.29
CA HIS A 19 19.31 5.92 -4.17
C HIS A 19 18.54 7.16 -4.59
N VAL A 20 17.57 7.55 -3.76
CA VAL A 20 16.74 8.75 -3.98
C VAL A 20 17.01 9.79 -2.90
N PHE A 21 16.88 9.43 -1.61
CA PHE A 21 17.17 10.34 -0.50
C PHE A 21 17.58 9.59 0.76
N THR A 22 18.18 10.32 1.71
CA THR A 22 18.61 9.80 3.01
C THR A 22 18.06 10.65 4.14
N ILE A 23 17.51 10.01 5.17
CA ILE A 23 17.29 10.61 6.49
C ILE A 23 18.44 10.18 7.39
N ARG A 24 19.19 11.15 7.93
CA ARG A 24 20.28 10.89 8.88
C ARG A 24 19.81 11.08 10.30
N VAL A 25 20.00 10.05 11.12
CA VAL A 25 19.69 10.07 12.56
C VAL A 25 21.00 10.20 13.31
N GLU A 26 21.14 11.30 14.06
CA GLU A 26 22.32 11.64 14.88
C GLU A 26 23.66 11.61 14.12
N GLY A 27 23.63 11.72 12.79
CA GLY A 27 24.80 11.66 11.93
C GLY A 27 25.50 10.29 11.85
N LYS A 28 24.91 9.23 12.41
CA LYS A 28 25.53 7.89 12.48
C LYS A 28 24.74 6.81 11.75
N LEU A 29 23.41 6.94 11.74
CA LEU A 29 22.51 6.00 11.08
C LEU A 29 21.87 6.68 9.88
N GLU A 30 21.99 6.07 8.71
CA GLU A 30 21.33 6.50 7.49
C GLU A 30 20.14 5.60 7.18
N MET A 31 18.94 6.17 7.10
CA MET A 31 17.78 5.53 6.48
C MET A 31 17.66 6.04 5.03
N ARG A 32 18.00 5.17 4.09
CA ARG A 32 18.03 5.46 2.65
C ARG A 32 16.75 4.96 2.01
N TYR A 33 16.07 5.81 1.25
CA TYR A 33 15.03 5.36 0.32
C TYR A 33 15.66 5.08 -1.04
N LEU A 34 15.43 3.88 -1.54
CA LEU A 34 15.91 3.43 -2.83
C LEU A 34 14.71 3.14 -3.73
N ASP A 35 14.74 3.62 -4.97
CA ASP A 35 13.74 3.30 -5.98
C ASP A 35 14.41 3.25 -7.35
N PHE A 36 14.25 2.15 -8.05
CA PHE A 36 14.80 1.98 -9.41
C PHE A 36 13.75 2.22 -10.50
N ARG A 37 12.49 2.44 -10.09
CA ARG A 37 11.36 2.70 -10.98
C ARG A 37 10.93 4.15 -10.97
N ASP A 38 11.46 4.96 -10.04
CA ASP A 38 11.07 6.36 -9.82
C ASP A 38 9.55 6.57 -9.73
N MET A 39 8.86 5.61 -9.10
CA MET A 39 7.40 5.63 -8.92
C MET A 39 6.98 5.97 -7.48
N GLY A 40 7.93 6.02 -6.56
CA GLY A 40 7.71 6.46 -5.19
C GLY A 40 7.21 7.89 -5.11
N ARG A 41 6.45 8.17 -4.05
CA ARG A 41 6.02 9.51 -3.67
C ARG A 41 6.46 9.74 -2.22
N ILE A 42 6.96 10.92 -1.93
CA ILE A 42 7.35 11.34 -0.59
C ILE A 42 6.60 12.62 -0.30
N TYR A 43 5.89 12.66 0.82
CA TYR A 43 5.11 13.81 1.26
C TYR A 43 5.68 14.31 2.59
N TRP A 44 5.98 15.61 2.66
CA TRP A 44 6.31 16.32 3.89
C TRP A 44 5.18 17.28 4.20
N VAL A 45 4.37 16.95 5.20
CA VAL A 45 3.06 17.58 5.44
C VAL A 45 2.79 17.70 6.94
N GLU A 46 1.87 18.61 7.32
CA GLU A 46 1.47 18.80 8.71
C GLU A 46 0.34 17.85 9.11
N ASP A 47 -0.65 17.65 8.22
CA ASP A 47 -1.79 16.76 8.44
C ASP A 47 -1.88 15.72 7.32
N PRO A 48 -1.33 14.52 7.51
CA PRO A 48 -1.30 13.49 6.48
C PRO A 48 -2.68 13.15 5.91
N ALA A 49 -3.73 13.15 6.75
CA ALA A 49 -5.07 12.78 6.31
C ALA A 49 -5.65 13.81 5.33
N LYS A 50 -5.26 15.08 5.45
CA LYS A 50 -5.73 16.14 4.55
C LYS A 50 -4.81 16.36 3.36
N ASP A 51 -3.51 16.27 3.59
CA ASP A 51 -2.50 16.76 2.66
C ASP A 51 -1.97 15.67 1.72
N VAL A 52 -2.12 14.39 2.08
CA VAL A 52 -1.70 13.26 1.23
C VAL A 52 -2.85 12.81 0.33
N PRO A 53 -2.72 12.92 -1.01
CA PRO A 53 -3.78 12.52 -1.92
C PRO A 53 -4.19 11.05 -1.75
N GLY A 54 -5.49 10.80 -1.60
CA GLY A 54 -6.04 9.44 -1.51
C GLY A 54 -5.96 8.79 -0.12
N LEU A 55 -5.33 9.43 0.88
CA LEU A 55 -5.13 8.83 2.20
C LEU A 55 -6.42 8.81 3.02
N ALA A 56 -7.20 9.89 3.00
CA ALA A 56 -8.48 9.97 3.72
C ALA A 56 -9.58 9.10 3.09
N GLU A 57 -9.44 8.78 1.81
CA GLU A 57 -10.38 7.98 1.04
C GLU A 57 -10.17 6.47 1.24
N LEU A 58 -9.05 6.05 1.85
CA LEU A 58 -8.76 4.65 2.09
C LEU A 58 -9.90 3.96 2.87
N GLY A 59 -10.22 2.75 2.41
CA GLY A 59 -11.07 1.84 3.13
C GLY A 59 -10.39 1.27 4.38
N PRO A 60 -11.11 0.44 5.15
CA PRO A 60 -10.50 -0.27 6.27
C PRO A 60 -9.37 -1.19 5.79
N GLU A 61 -8.41 -1.40 6.68
CA GLU A 61 -7.28 -2.32 6.47
C GLU A 61 -7.80 -3.75 6.21
N ALA A 62 -7.22 -4.45 5.23
CA ALA A 62 -7.74 -5.74 4.79
C ALA A 62 -7.73 -6.83 5.88
N ASP A 63 -6.81 -6.77 6.84
CA ASP A 63 -6.72 -7.74 7.95
C ASP A 63 -7.84 -7.57 9.01
N THR A 64 -8.51 -6.40 9.03
CA THR A 64 -9.62 -6.11 9.94
C THR A 64 -10.96 -6.71 9.48
N VAL A 65 -11.04 -7.32 8.29
CA VAL A 65 -12.29 -7.87 7.73
C VAL A 65 -12.92 -8.92 8.66
N THR A 66 -12.10 -9.73 9.33
CA THR A 66 -12.59 -10.74 10.28
C THR A 66 -13.30 -10.10 11.48
N GLU A 67 -12.73 -9.04 12.04
CA GLU A 67 -13.27 -8.30 13.18
C GLU A 67 -14.53 -7.50 12.80
N MET A 68 -14.55 -6.95 11.58
CA MET A 68 -15.69 -6.23 11.01
C MET A 68 -16.96 -7.11 10.94
N GLY A 69 -16.78 -8.41 10.70
CA GLY A 69 -17.86 -9.37 10.59
C GLY A 69 -18.58 -9.35 9.24
N ILE A 70 -19.18 -10.49 8.91
CA ILE A 70 -19.72 -10.76 7.56
C ILE A 70 -20.84 -9.81 7.13
N GLU A 71 -21.70 -9.36 8.05
CA GLU A 71 -22.84 -8.50 7.71
C GLU A 71 -22.40 -7.09 7.32
N ALA A 72 -21.43 -6.52 8.05
CA ALA A 72 -20.85 -5.23 7.70
C ALA A 72 -20.06 -5.32 6.39
N PHE A 73 -19.30 -6.40 6.18
CA PHE A 73 -18.60 -6.65 4.93
C PHE A 73 -19.57 -6.74 3.73
N ARG A 74 -20.66 -7.51 3.85
CA ARG A 74 -21.71 -7.60 2.82
C ARG A 74 -22.35 -6.25 2.51
N LYS A 75 -22.63 -5.44 3.54
CA LYS A 75 -23.18 -4.09 3.35
C LYS A 75 -22.20 -3.21 2.57
N ARG A 76 -20.90 -3.32 2.85
CA ARG A 76 -19.86 -2.58 2.12
C ARG A 76 -19.76 -3.04 0.67
N LEU A 77 -19.71 -4.36 0.44
CA LEU A 77 -19.65 -4.99 -0.89
C LEU A 77 -20.75 -4.47 -1.82
N ARG A 78 -21.99 -4.34 -1.32
CA ARG A 78 -23.15 -3.85 -2.10
C ARG A 78 -23.03 -2.41 -2.62
N ARG A 79 -22.08 -1.60 -2.12
CA ARG A 79 -21.87 -0.21 -2.56
C ARG A 79 -21.09 -0.13 -3.87
N PHE A 80 -20.35 -1.17 -4.21
CA PHE A 80 -19.47 -1.22 -5.37
C PHE A 80 -20.09 -2.11 -6.45
N ARG A 81 -19.75 -1.83 -7.72
CA ARG A 81 -20.29 -2.53 -8.90
C ARG A 81 -19.18 -3.05 -9.82
N ASP A 82 -17.93 -2.92 -9.40
CA ASP A 82 -16.75 -3.38 -10.11
C ASP A 82 -16.71 -4.92 -10.12
N GLU A 83 -15.99 -5.46 -11.11
CA GLU A 83 -15.64 -6.88 -11.13
C GLU A 83 -14.82 -7.24 -9.88
N LEU A 84 -14.96 -8.46 -9.38
CA LEU A 84 -14.34 -8.87 -8.11
C LEU A 84 -12.84 -8.54 -8.00
N LYS A 85 -12.05 -8.73 -9.05
CA LYS A 85 -10.60 -8.44 -9.01
C LYS A 85 -10.33 -6.95 -8.88
N ASP A 86 -11.03 -6.13 -9.66
CA ASP A 86 -10.85 -4.68 -9.61
C ASP A 86 -11.39 -4.11 -8.30
N LEU A 87 -12.48 -4.68 -7.77
CA LEU A 87 -12.99 -4.34 -6.46
C LEU A 87 -11.97 -4.66 -5.34
N LEU A 88 -11.35 -5.84 -5.35
CA LEU A 88 -10.34 -6.21 -4.36
C LEU A 88 -9.11 -5.28 -4.41
N ARG A 89 -8.79 -4.71 -5.58
CA ARG A 89 -7.69 -3.75 -5.73
C ARG A 89 -8.10 -2.30 -5.42
N ASN A 90 -9.40 -2.02 -5.30
CA ASN A 90 -9.92 -0.70 -4.97
C ASN A 90 -9.59 -0.37 -3.50
N GLN A 91 -8.67 0.57 -3.30
CA GLN A 91 -8.20 0.96 -1.97
C GLN A 91 -9.29 1.64 -1.13
N GLU A 92 -10.32 2.23 -1.75
CA GLU A 92 -11.50 2.74 -1.02
C GLU A 92 -12.38 1.59 -0.53
N PHE A 93 -12.37 0.43 -1.19
CA PHE A 93 -13.11 -0.76 -0.72
C PHE A 93 -12.37 -1.42 0.44
N LEU A 94 -11.11 -1.83 0.23
CA LEU A 94 -10.22 -2.39 1.24
C LEU A 94 -8.79 -1.93 0.96
N ALA A 95 -8.14 -1.33 1.95
CA ALA A 95 -6.75 -0.90 1.82
C ALA A 95 -5.80 -2.10 1.96
N GLY A 96 -4.71 -2.08 1.19
CA GLY A 96 -3.60 -3.05 1.34
C GLY A 96 -3.64 -4.25 0.41
N ILE A 97 -4.73 -4.48 -0.33
CA ILE A 97 -4.78 -5.57 -1.34
C ILE A 97 -4.26 -5.07 -2.68
N GLY A 98 -3.14 -5.67 -3.13
CA GLY A 98 -2.53 -5.42 -4.43
C GLY A 98 -2.87 -6.48 -5.48
N ASN A 99 -2.29 -6.33 -6.68
CA ASN A 99 -2.59 -7.20 -7.82
C ASN A 99 -2.34 -8.70 -7.56
N ALA A 100 -1.21 -9.05 -6.94
CA ALA A 100 -0.87 -10.44 -6.64
C ALA A 100 -1.88 -11.08 -5.67
N TYR A 101 -2.12 -10.41 -4.53
CA TYR A 101 -3.04 -10.95 -3.52
C TYR A 101 -4.50 -10.98 -3.97
N SER A 102 -4.94 -10.06 -4.85
CA SER A 102 -6.28 -10.16 -5.42
C SER A 102 -6.47 -11.46 -6.22
N ASP A 103 -5.45 -11.91 -6.95
CA ASP A 103 -5.51 -13.17 -7.69
C ASP A 103 -5.51 -14.39 -6.75
N GLU A 104 -4.63 -14.40 -5.74
CA GLU A 104 -4.56 -15.47 -4.74
C GLU A 104 -5.86 -15.61 -3.94
N ILE A 105 -6.45 -14.49 -3.50
CA ILE A 105 -7.74 -14.48 -2.78
C ILE A 105 -8.85 -15.09 -3.64
N LEU A 106 -8.94 -14.70 -4.91
CA LEU A 106 -9.97 -15.20 -5.82
C LEU A 106 -9.77 -16.66 -6.18
N PHE A 107 -8.50 -17.08 -6.35
CA PHE A 107 -8.15 -18.47 -6.57
C PHE A 107 -8.57 -19.36 -5.39
N GLU A 108 -8.18 -18.98 -4.16
CA GLU A 108 -8.54 -19.71 -2.94
C GLU A 108 -10.05 -19.73 -2.71
N ALA A 109 -10.74 -18.61 -2.99
CA ALA A 109 -12.20 -18.53 -2.92
C ALA A 109 -12.92 -19.24 -4.08
N ARG A 110 -12.18 -19.68 -5.12
CA ARG A 110 -12.71 -20.27 -6.36
C ARG A 110 -13.72 -19.37 -7.06
N LEU A 111 -13.46 -18.07 -7.09
CA LEU A 111 -14.29 -17.07 -7.73
C LEU A 111 -13.64 -16.57 -9.02
N LEU A 112 -14.44 -16.39 -10.06
CA LEU A 112 -13.97 -15.81 -11.31
C LEU A 112 -13.67 -14.31 -11.10
N PRO A 113 -12.50 -13.81 -11.56
CA PRO A 113 -12.12 -12.40 -11.43
C PRO A 113 -13.13 -11.41 -12.00
N LEU A 114 -13.80 -11.78 -13.10
CA LEU A 114 -14.72 -10.95 -13.88
C LEU A 114 -16.18 -11.02 -13.37
N ARG A 115 -16.40 -11.60 -12.19
CA ARG A 115 -17.73 -11.75 -11.61
C ARG A 115 -18.23 -10.47 -10.97
#